data_AF-A0A0K1S723-F1
#
_entry.id   AF-A0A0K1S723-F1
#
_cell.length_a   1.000
_cell.length_b   1.000
_cell.length_c   1.000
_cell.angle_alpha   90.00
_cell.angle_beta   90.00
_cell.angle_gamma   90.00
#
_symmetry.space_group_name_H-M   'P 1'
#
loop_
_entity.id
_entity.type
_entity.pdbx_description
1 polymer ?
#
loop_
_entity_poly.entity_id
_entity_poly.type
_entity_poly.pdbx_seq_one_letter_code
_entity_poly.pdbx_strand_id
1 'polypeptide(L)'
;MNGQRKRGRVNVMGALRYNDKKRVCFMIKKGNSETFHEQLKKLHEEIRQEWINLGNLPEDFREKGPKIIIILDNASYHKKKDVIEQVEKELPNIRLEFLPAYSPDYNLIELLWHSAKEYIANREFENKEELEKVVNQLLNEGGLIIKWSRKLKNKGNAVNVT
;
A
#
# COMPACT_ATOMS: atom_id res chain seq x y z
N MET A 1 -4.04 -37.53 -9.53
CA MET A 1 -3.38 -36.32 -10.07
C MET A 1 -2.71 -35.60 -8.90
N ASN A 2 -1.38 -35.69 -8.78
CA ASN A 2 -0.65 -34.96 -7.76
C ASN A 2 -0.44 -33.53 -8.24
N GLY A 3 -1.30 -32.60 -7.81
CA GLY A 3 -1.13 -31.18 -8.08
C GLY A 3 0.14 -30.68 -7.39
N GLN A 4 1.24 -30.56 -8.14
CA GLN A 4 2.41 -29.84 -7.68
C GLN A 4 2.02 -28.38 -7.52
N ARG A 5 1.72 -27.96 -6.29
CA ARG A 5 1.60 -26.54 -5.94
C ARG A 5 2.96 -25.87 -6.16
N LYS A 6 3.17 -25.26 -7.34
CA LYS A 6 4.26 -24.31 -7.52
C LYS A 6 4.01 -23.16 -6.56
N ARG A 7 4.90 -22.96 -5.59
CA ARG A 7 4.81 -21.85 -4.61
C ARG A 7 5.10 -20.52 -5.31
N GLY A 8 4.06 -19.88 -5.86
CA GLY A 8 4.11 -18.50 -6.30
C GLY A 8 3.98 -17.53 -5.12
N ARG A 9 4.71 -16.40 -5.16
CA ARG A 9 4.55 -15.29 -4.21
C ARG A 9 4.47 -13.98 -4.97
N VAL A 10 3.43 -13.21 -4.69
CA VAL A 10 3.28 -11.82 -5.11
C VAL A 10 3.61 -10.94 -3.91
N ASN A 11 4.47 -9.95 -4.09
CA ASN A 11 4.75 -8.94 -3.07
C ASN A 11 4.07 -7.65 -3.48
N VAL A 12 3.44 -6.99 -2.51
CA VAL A 12 2.76 -5.72 -2.72
C VAL A 12 3.25 -4.74 -1.68
N MET A 13 3.43 -3.49 -2.10
CA MET A 13 3.64 -2.36 -1.20
C MET A 13 2.58 -1.32 -1.51
N GLY A 14 1.94 -0.76 -0.50
CA GLY A 14 0.87 0.20 -0.72
C GLY A 14 0.73 1.21 0.39
N ALA A 15 -0.03 2.25 0.10
CA ALA A 15 -0.40 3.31 1.03
C ALA A 15 -1.93 3.45 1.06
N LEU A 16 -2.45 3.80 2.24
CA LEU A 16 -3.87 4.04 2.47
C LEU A 16 -4.02 5.43 3.09
N ARG A 17 -4.76 6.32 2.41
CA ARG A 17 -5.06 7.66 2.91
C ARG A 17 -6.11 7.57 4.01
N TYR A 18 -5.81 8.13 5.18
CA TYR A 18 -6.67 8.02 6.35
C TYR A 18 -8.07 8.59 6.14
N ASN A 19 -8.19 9.77 5.52
CA ASN A 19 -9.46 10.51 5.49
C ASN A 19 -10.54 9.79 4.66
N ASP A 20 -10.23 9.48 3.40
CA ASP A 20 -11.18 8.96 2.42
C ASP A 20 -10.93 7.49 2.04
N LYS A 21 -9.93 6.85 2.66
CA LYS A 21 -9.56 5.46 2.40
C LYS A 21 -9.11 5.19 0.96
N LYS A 22 -8.71 6.24 0.22
CA LYS A 22 -8.04 6.06 -1.07
C LYS A 22 -6.77 5.25 -0.87
N ARG A 23 -6.60 4.20 -1.68
CA ARG A 23 -5.44 3.30 -1.61
C ARG A 23 -4.67 3.33 -2.92
N VAL A 24 -3.36 3.16 -2.83
CA VAL A 24 -2.45 2.98 -3.97
C VAL A 24 -1.57 1.78 -3.65
N CYS A 25 -1.61 0.74 -4.47
CA CYS A 25 -0.85 -0.49 -4.25
C CYS A 25 0.01 -0.82 -5.47
N PHE A 26 1.28 -1.12 -5.22
CA PHE A 26 2.28 -1.44 -6.23
C PHE A 26 2.69 -2.91 -6.13
N MET A 27 2.62 -3.64 -7.24
CA MET A 27 3.24 -4.96 -7.34
C MET A 27 4.75 -4.79 -7.38
N ILE A 28 5.45 -5.48 -6.49
CA ILE A 28 6.91 -5.36 -6.36
C ILE A 28 7.58 -6.73 -6.46
N LYS A 29 8.82 -6.73 -6.97
CA LYS A 29 9.62 -7.96 -7.01
C LYS A 29 10.06 -8.39 -5.61
N LYS A 30 10.51 -7.44 -4.78
CA LYS A 30 11.03 -7.70 -3.43
C LYS A 30 10.85 -6.48 -2.53
N GLY A 31 10.56 -6.70 -1.25
CA GLY A 31 10.59 -5.64 -0.23
C GLY A 31 12.02 -5.37 0.21
N ASN A 32 12.56 -4.21 -0.15
CA ASN A 32 13.86 -3.70 0.31
C ASN A 32 13.84 -2.16 0.29
N SER A 33 14.92 -1.54 0.74
CA SER A 33 15.06 -0.08 0.84
C SER A 33 14.96 0.64 -0.51
N GLU A 34 15.53 0.07 -1.57
CA GLU A 34 15.51 0.66 -2.91
C GLU A 34 14.09 0.66 -3.49
N THR A 35 13.42 -0.49 -3.44
CA THR A 35 12.03 -0.63 -3.87
C THR A 35 11.09 0.26 -3.05
N PHE A 36 11.33 0.39 -1.75
CA PHE A 36 10.59 1.30 -0.88
C PHE A 36 10.72 2.75 -1.33
N HIS A 37 11.95 3.22 -1.56
CA HIS A 37 12.19 4.57 -2.05
C HIS A 37 11.55 4.81 -3.42
N GLU A 38 11.66 3.86 -4.34
CA GLU A 38 11.00 3.92 -5.65
C GLU A 38 9.47 4.02 -5.53
N GLN A 39 8.85 3.25 -4.63
CA GLN A 39 7.40 3.30 -4.42
C GLN A 39 6.96 4.63 -3.77
N LEU A 40 7.79 5.24 -2.91
CA LEU A 40 7.51 6.58 -2.39
C LEU A 40 7.49 7.64 -3.49
N LYS A 41 8.40 7.57 -4.46
CA LYS A 41 8.39 8.46 -5.63
C LYS A 41 7.11 8.31 -6.46
N LYS A 42 6.71 7.07 -6.70
CA LYS A 42 5.45 6.78 -7.42
C LYS A 42 4.25 7.31 -6.66
N LEU A 43 4.17 7.07 -5.35
CA LEU A 43 3.11 7.62 -4.51
C LEU A 43 3.08 9.15 -4.54
N HIS A 44 4.25 9.80 -4.45
CA HIS A 44 4.36 11.25 -4.55
C HIS A 44 3.83 11.76 -5.90
N GLU A 45 4.19 11.10 -7.00
CA GLU A 45 3.71 11.46 -8.33
C GLU A 45 2.19 11.26 -8.47
N GLU A 46 1.63 10.17 -7.94
CA GLU A 46 0.16 9.97 -7.91
C GLU A 46 -0.56 11.12 -7.19
N ILE A 47 -0.02 11.58 -6.06
CA ILE A 47 -0.59 12.70 -5.31
C ILE A 47 -0.43 14.02 -6.10
N ARG A 48 0.70 14.20 -6.79
CA ARG A 48 0.94 15.35 -7.66
C ARG A 48 -0.02 15.37 -8.85
N GLN A 49 -0.28 14.23 -9.46
CA GLN A 49 -1.28 14.11 -10.54
C GLN A 49 -2.69 14.42 -10.02
N GLU A 50 -3.06 13.95 -8.83
CA GLU A 50 -4.33 14.34 -8.19
C GLU A 50 -4.42 15.86 -7.99
N TRP A 51 -3.35 16.51 -7.52
CA TRP A 51 -3.28 17.97 -7.38
C TRP A 51 -3.49 18.71 -8.72
N ILE A 52 -2.84 18.24 -9.79
CA ILE A 52 -2.96 18.81 -11.14
C ILE A 52 -4.39 18.62 -11.66
N ASN A 53 -4.98 17.45 -11.45
CA ASN A 53 -6.35 17.14 -11.87
C ASN A 53 -7.41 18.00 -11.16
N LEU A 54 -7.07 18.59 -10.00
CA LEU A 54 -7.87 19.60 -9.32
C LEU A 54 -7.73 21.02 -9.92
N GLY A 55 -6.96 21.18 -11.01
CA GLY A 55 -6.76 22.43 -11.72
C GLY A 55 -5.59 23.27 -11.22
N ASN A 56 -4.75 22.73 -10.34
CA ASN A 56 -3.59 23.45 -9.82
C ASN A 56 -2.37 23.31 -10.74
N LEU A 57 -1.46 24.28 -10.67
CA LEU A 57 -0.23 24.28 -11.46
C LEU A 57 0.78 23.23 -10.94
N PRO A 58 1.40 22.41 -11.82
CA PRO A 58 2.42 21.43 -11.44
C PRO A 58 3.64 22.02 -10.73
N GLU A 59 4.08 23.21 -11.13
CA GLU A 59 5.23 23.95 -10.60
C GLU A 59 5.00 24.42 -9.15
N ASP A 60 3.75 24.67 -8.78
CA ASP A 60 3.35 25.11 -7.45
C ASP A 60 3.29 23.96 -6.43
N PHE A 61 3.30 22.69 -6.88
CA PHE A 61 3.08 21.53 -6.00
C PHE A 61 4.07 21.49 -4.82
N ARG A 62 5.33 21.86 -5.05
CA ARG A 62 6.36 21.84 -4.02
C ARG A 62 6.03 22.77 -2.85
N GLU A 63 5.55 23.97 -3.17
CA GLU A 63 5.33 25.04 -2.20
C GLU A 63 3.90 25.03 -1.64
N LYS A 64 2.91 24.87 -2.53
CA LYS A 64 1.48 25.00 -2.24
C LYS A 64 0.76 23.65 -2.15
N GLY A 65 1.38 22.58 -2.63
CA GLY A 65 0.82 21.24 -2.54
C GLY A 65 0.76 20.72 -1.10
N PRO A 66 0.04 19.61 -0.88
CA PRO A 66 -0.17 19.07 0.45
C PRO A 66 1.15 18.70 1.14
N LYS A 67 1.17 18.80 2.46
CA LYS A 67 2.19 18.15 3.30
C LYS A 67 1.68 16.78 3.72
N ILE A 68 2.48 15.76 3.46
CA ILE A 68 2.10 14.35 3.54
C ILE A 68 2.90 13.73 4.68
N ILE A 69 2.21 13.20 5.68
CA ILE A 69 2.83 12.39 6.72
C ILE A 69 2.55 10.92 6.41
N ILE A 70 3.60 10.14 6.21
CA ILE A 70 3.49 8.69 5.99
C ILE A 70 3.83 7.98 7.29
N ILE A 71 2.84 7.29 7.84
CA ILE A 71 2.98 6.45 9.04
C ILE A 71 3.42 5.06 8.61
N LEU A 72 4.64 4.65 8.99
CA LEU A 72 5.26 3.38 8.62
C LEU A 72 5.27 2.41 9.80
N ASP A 73 5.29 1.12 9.48
CA ASP A 73 5.66 0.09 10.45
C ASP A 73 7.17 0.12 10.74
N ASN A 74 7.61 -0.74 11.66
CA ASN A 74 8.99 -0.79 12.10
C ASN A 74 9.89 -1.69 11.24
N ALA A 75 9.54 -1.95 9.97
CA ALA A 75 10.39 -2.77 9.09
C ALA A 75 11.79 -2.16 8.95
N SER A 76 12.83 -2.98 9.10
CA SER A 76 14.23 -2.52 9.20
C SER A 76 14.68 -1.71 7.99
N TYR A 77 14.16 -2.01 6.80
CA TYR A 77 14.52 -1.34 5.56
C TYR A 77 13.86 0.04 5.39
N HIS A 78 12.82 0.37 6.15
CA HIS A 78 12.25 1.72 6.22
C HIS A 78 13.10 2.68 7.06
N LYS A 79 13.86 2.13 8.02
CA LYS A 79 14.60 2.90 9.02
C LYS A 79 16.05 3.19 8.66
N LYS A 80 16.49 2.81 7.46
CA LYS A 80 17.87 3.07 7.07
C LYS A 80 18.07 4.58 6.90
N LYS A 81 19.13 5.10 7.49
CA LYS A 81 19.43 6.53 7.54
C LYS A 81 19.58 7.14 6.13
N ASP A 82 20.26 6.43 5.24
CA ASP A 82 20.43 6.79 3.84
C ASP A 82 19.09 6.96 3.11
N VAL A 83 18.15 6.04 3.33
CA VAL A 83 16.80 6.09 2.75
C VAL A 83 16.03 7.30 3.25
N ILE A 84 16.07 7.56 4.57
CA ILE A 84 15.36 8.69 5.18
C ILE A 84 15.91 10.02 4.63
N GLU A 85 17.23 10.19 4.64
CA GLU A 85 17.89 11.39 4.12
C GLU A 85 17.60 11.61 2.63
N GLN A 86 17.56 10.52 1.85
CA GLN A 86 17.24 10.59 0.42
C GLN A 86 15.79 11.02 0.20
N VAL A 87 14.83 10.47 0.96
CA VAL A 87 13.41 10.84 0.87
C VAL A 87 13.21 12.30 1.26
N GLU A 88 13.80 12.77 2.36
CA GLU A 88 13.67 14.16 2.81
C GLU A 88 14.22 15.16 1.78
N LYS A 89 15.31 14.79 1.09
CA LYS A 89 15.92 15.62 0.05
C LYS A 89 15.10 15.64 -1.25
N GLU A 90 14.63 14.48 -1.70
CA GLU A 90 14.00 14.33 -3.01
C GLU A 90 12.49 14.60 -2.99
N LEU A 91 11.82 14.35 -1.86
CA LEU A 91 10.36 14.42 -1.70
C LEU A 91 10.01 15.38 -0.55
N PRO A 92 10.23 16.71 -0.71
CA PRO A 92 10.12 17.68 0.39
C PRO A 92 8.70 17.87 0.95
N ASN A 93 7.68 17.34 0.26
CA ASN A 93 6.30 17.32 0.75
C ASN A 93 6.01 16.11 1.63
N ILE A 94 6.90 15.11 1.70
CA ILE A 94 6.73 13.88 2.47
C ILE A 94 7.59 13.92 3.74
N ARG A 95 6.96 13.58 4.86
CA ARG A 95 7.62 13.29 6.13
C ARG A 95 7.31 11.87 6.55
N LEU A 96 8.34 11.11 6.91
CA LEU A 96 8.20 9.75 7.39
C LEU A 96 8.10 9.75 8.92
N GLU A 97 7.10 9.04 9.44
CA GLU A 97 6.90 8.82 10.86
C GLU A 97 6.69 7.32 11.11
N PHE A 98 7.05 6.84 12.30
CA PHE A 98 7.02 5.41 12.61
C PHE A 98 6.04 5.10 13.74
N LEU A 99 5.29 4.02 13.59
CA LEU A 99 4.44 3.53 14.67
C LEU A 99 5.27 3.14 15.90
N PRO A 100 4.71 3.29 17.12
CA PRO A 100 5.30 2.71 18.32
C PRO A 100 5.54 1.20 18.15
N ALA A 101 6.51 0.67 18.89
CA ALA A 101 6.77 -0.77 18.87
C ALA A 101 5.50 -1.58 19.22
N TYR A 102 5.35 -2.75 18.60
CA TYR A 102 4.25 -3.69 18.86
C TYR A 102 2.82 -3.13 18.67
N SER A 103 2.65 -2.13 17.80
CA SER A 103 1.36 -1.49 17.49
C SER A 103 0.82 -1.80 16.07
N PRO A 104 0.91 -3.04 15.53
CA PRO A 104 0.48 -3.32 14.15
C PRO A 104 -1.04 -3.14 13.96
N ASP A 105 -1.85 -3.35 14.99
CA ASP A 105 -3.30 -3.13 14.93
C ASP A 105 -3.68 -1.64 14.73
N TYR A 106 -2.74 -0.70 14.87
CA TYR A 106 -2.96 0.70 14.53
C TYR A 106 -2.77 1.01 13.04
N ASN A 107 -2.15 0.10 12.28
CA ASN A 107 -1.96 0.30 10.85
C ASN A 107 -3.24 -0.11 10.09
N LEU A 108 -4.05 0.87 9.70
CA LEU A 108 -5.33 0.64 9.01
C LEU A 108 -5.18 -0.18 7.72
N ILE A 109 -4.03 -0.12 7.05
CA ILE A 109 -3.78 -0.90 5.83
C ILE A 109 -3.71 -2.41 6.10
N GLU A 110 -3.50 -2.85 7.34
CA GLU A 110 -3.54 -4.28 7.69
C GLU A 110 -4.93 -4.87 7.48
N LEU A 111 -6.00 -4.07 7.62
CA LEU A 111 -7.36 -4.52 7.29
C LEU A 111 -7.52 -4.81 5.79
N LEU A 112 -6.89 -3.98 4.95
CA LEU A 112 -6.84 -4.18 3.49
C LEU A 112 -6.10 -5.48 3.16
N TRP A 113 -4.92 -5.69 3.75
CA TRP A 113 -4.13 -6.90 3.55
C TRP A 113 -4.82 -8.16 4.04
N HIS A 114 -5.46 -8.10 5.20
CA HIS A 114 -6.23 -9.23 5.73
C HIS A 114 -7.38 -9.59 4.80
N SER A 115 -8.17 -8.61 4.37
CA SER A 115 -9.34 -8.85 3.52
C SER A 115 -8.95 -9.43 2.15
N ALA A 116 -7.86 -8.93 1.55
CA ALA A 116 -7.32 -9.49 0.31
C ALA A 116 -6.82 -10.94 0.51
N LYS A 117 -6.11 -11.23 1.60
CA LYS A 117 -5.63 -12.58 1.90
C LYS A 117 -6.78 -13.55 2.17
N GLU A 118 -7.81 -13.12 2.90
CA GLU A 118 -9.02 -13.92 3.16
C GLU A 118 -9.73 -14.31 1.86
N TYR A 119 -9.85 -13.37 0.93
CA TYR A 119 -10.35 -13.66 -0.41
C TYR A 119 -9.48 -14.70 -1.14
N ILE A 120 -8.16 -14.57 -1.08
CA ILE A 120 -7.24 -15.46 -1.82
C ILE A 120 -7.15 -16.86 -1.18
N ALA A 121 -7.34 -17.00 0.14
CA ALA A 121 -7.03 -18.22 0.90
C ALA A 121 -7.74 -19.50 0.43
N ASN A 122 -8.94 -19.37 -0.14
CA ASN A 122 -9.77 -20.51 -0.58
C ASN A 122 -9.80 -20.68 -2.11
N ARG A 123 -8.81 -20.10 -2.82
CA ARG A 123 -8.72 -20.14 -4.28
C ARG A 123 -7.40 -20.77 -4.71
N GLU A 124 -7.44 -21.52 -5.80
CA GLU A 124 -6.25 -22.03 -6.47
C GLU A 124 -5.96 -21.18 -7.71
N PHE A 125 -4.68 -21.01 -8.02
CA PHE A 125 -4.20 -20.24 -9.15
C PHE A 125 -3.24 -21.12 -9.95
N GLU A 126 -3.37 -21.09 -11.27
CA GLU A 126 -2.56 -21.89 -12.19
C GLU A 126 -1.09 -21.46 -12.15
N ASN A 127 -0.85 -20.16 -11.99
CA ASN A 127 0.48 -19.56 -12.01
C ASN A 127 0.54 -18.26 -11.21
N LYS A 128 1.74 -17.67 -11.12
CA LYS A 128 1.97 -16.44 -10.35
C LYS A 128 1.26 -15.26 -11.00
N GLU A 129 1.21 -15.21 -12.32
CA GLU A 129 0.65 -14.12 -13.11
C GLU A 129 -0.86 -13.99 -12.86
N GLU A 130 -1.57 -15.12 -12.74
CA GLU A 130 -2.98 -15.16 -12.37
C GLU A 130 -3.21 -14.63 -10.95
N LEU A 131 -2.38 -15.07 -9.98
CA LEU A 131 -2.43 -14.55 -8.62
C LEU A 131 -2.18 -13.03 -8.60
N GLU A 132 -1.18 -12.55 -9.35
CA GLU A 132 -0.84 -11.13 -9.43
C GLU A 132 -1.99 -10.31 -10.03
N LYS A 133 -2.64 -10.83 -11.08
CA LYS A 133 -3.83 -10.21 -11.70
C LYS A 133 -4.98 -10.09 -10.70
N VAL A 134 -5.30 -11.16 -9.96
CA VAL A 134 -6.37 -11.12 -8.96
C VAL A 134 -6.01 -10.17 -7.81
N VAL A 135 -4.76 -10.16 -7.35
CA VAL A 135 -4.30 -9.20 -6.34
C VAL A 135 -4.43 -7.76 -6.86
N ASN A 136 -4.14 -7.49 -8.14
CA ASN A 136 -4.30 -6.17 -8.74
C ASN A 136 -5.78 -5.75 -8.80
N GLN A 137 -6.64 -6.67 -9.22
CA GLN A 137 -8.08 -6.43 -9.29
C GLN A 137 -8.65 -6.06 -7.92
N LEU A 138 -8.29 -6.82 -6.88
CA LEU A 138 -8.74 -6.57 -5.52
C LEU A 138 -8.24 -5.22 -5.01
N LEU A 139 -6.95 -4.92 -5.18
CA LEU A 139 -6.31 -3.78 -4.52
C LEU A 139 -6.41 -2.47 -5.28
N ASN A 140 -6.43 -2.50 -6.61
CA ASN A 140 -6.37 -1.29 -7.45
C ASN A 140 -7.63 -1.06 -8.29
N GLU A 141 -8.35 -2.11 -8.68
CA GLU A 141 -9.48 -2.00 -9.63
C GLU A 141 -10.87 -2.11 -8.97
N GLY A 142 -10.93 -1.90 -7.65
CA GLY A 142 -12.19 -1.88 -6.90
C GLY A 142 -12.78 -3.26 -6.59
N GLY A 143 -12.09 -4.36 -6.90
CA GLY A 143 -12.56 -5.72 -6.62
C GLY A 143 -12.68 -6.08 -5.13
N LEU A 144 -12.17 -5.22 -4.23
CA LEU A 144 -12.27 -5.40 -2.79
C LEU A 144 -12.91 -4.19 -2.09
N ILE A 145 -14.10 -4.41 -1.52
CA ILE A 145 -14.84 -3.42 -0.73
C ILE A 145 -14.65 -3.72 0.76
N ILE A 146 -14.16 -2.74 1.51
CA ILE A 146 -13.89 -2.88 2.96
C ILE A 146 -14.97 -2.15 3.76
N LYS A 147 -15.57 -2.85 4.73
CA LYS A 147 -16.48 -2.25 5.71
C LYS A 147 -15.69 -1.66 6.88
N TRP A 148 -15.32 -0.39 6.79
CA TRP A 148 -14.49 0.33 7.77
C TRP A 148 -15.17 0.56 9.15
N SER A 149 -16.48 0.36 9.26
CA SER A 149 -17.26 0.60 10.49
C SER A 149 -17.13 -0.48 11.57
N ARG A 150 -16.41 -1.58 11.30
CA ARG A 150 -16.26 -2.68 12.26
C ARG A 150 -14.98 -2.53 13.09
N LYS A 151 -15.09 -2.75 14.40
CA LYS A 151 -13.93 -2.81 15.30
C LYS A 151 -12.96 -3.90 14.81
N LEU A 152 -11.67 -3.57 14.73
CA LEU A 152 -10.57 -4.44 14.27
C LEU A 152 -10.45 -5.80 15.00
N LYS A 153 -11.21 -6.02 16.08
CA LYS A 153 -11.27 -7.27 16.85
C LYS A 153 -12.06 -8.41 16.17
N ASN A 154 -12.90 -8.12 15.17
CA ASN A 154 -13.76 -9.12 14.52
C ASN A 154 -13.37 -9.30 13.04
N LYS A 155 -12.22 -9.95 12.79
CA LYS A 155 -11.55 -10.03 11.48
C LYS A 155 -12.16 -11.05 10.49
N GLY A 156 -13.08 -11.93 10.90
CA GLY A 156 -13.39 -13.16 10.13
C GLY A 156 -14.67 -13.20 9.28
N ASN A 157 -15.31 -12.09 8.92
CA ASN A 157 -16.56 -12.11 8.11
C ASN A 157 -16.84 -10.77 7.40
N ALA A 158 -15.83 -10.14 6.78
CA ALA A 158 -15.87 -8.71 6.45
C ALA A 158 -16.01 -8.32 4.97
N VAL A 159 -16.20 -9.27 4.05
CA VAL A 159 -16.05 -8.98 2.61
C VAL A 159 -17.35 -9.22 1.85
N ASN A 160 -17.81 -8.20 1.11
CA ASN A 160 -18.70 -8.39 -0.03
C ASN A 160 -17.83 -8.22 -1.28
N VAL A 161 -17.91 -9.20 -2.18
CA VAL A 161 -17.22 -9.20 -3.48
C VAL A 161 -18.31 -8.97 -4.51
N THR A 162 -18.11 -8.02 -5.41
CA THR A 162 -18.95 -7.83 -6.61
C THR A 162 -18.60 -8.84 -7.69
#